data_AF-A0A960R2T0-F1
#
_entry.id   AF-A0A960R2T0-F1
#
_cell.length_a   1.000
_cell.length_b   1.000
_cell.length_c   1.000
_cell.angle_alpha   90.00
_cell.angle_beta   90.00
_cell.angle_gamma   90.00
#
_symmetry.space_group_name_H-M   'P 1'
#
loop_
_entity.id
_entity.type
_entity.pdbx_description
1 polymer ?
#
loop_
_entity_poly.entity_id
_entity_poly.type
_entity_poly.pdbx_seq_one_letter_code
_entity_poly.pdbx_strand_id
1 'polypeptide(L)'
;MTRAQPKRTLSIFLLAMINVAAICSIKNWPLTAVYGFSSLFYFIVAILFFFIPVSLVSAELATGWPKRGGIYVWVREAFGHRLGFLAGWLLWIENVVWYPTILSFIAGTVAFSFNPELANNTLYMFCMIFGTFWAATLLNLLGMKMSGWISTLGVILGTIIPGVIIIALGFAWIAGGNPSHVTFSWDSFFPNLNNPEQLALLAGVVLGFAGMEMSAVHARDVKNPQKNYPRAILLSAIIIILLSIFGTLAIAVVIPEDKISLVSGGMEAIAFFLRSYHLDWSIPIIAFLIAFGATGSMSTWAAGPSKGLLAAAQDGDFPPILHKI
;
A
#
# COMPACT_ATOMS: atom_id res chain seq x y z
N MET A 1 -39.53 0.76 -11.20
CA MET A 1 -38.95 0.32 -9.91
C MET A 1 -37.70 1.15 -9.63
N THR A 2 -37.82 2.17 -8.78
CA THR A 2 -36.71 3.00 -8.31
C THR A 2 -35.79 2.15 -7.44
N ARG A 3 -34.67 1.67 -8.00
CA ARG A 3 -33.59 1.07 -7.19
C ARG A 3 -33.18 2.11 -6.14
N ALA A 4 -33.43 1.81 -4.87
CA ALA A 4 -33.01 2.63 -3.74
C ALA A 4 -31.52 3.00 -3.94
N GLN A 5 -31.20 4.29 -3.98
CA GLN A 5 -29.81 4.71 -4.02
C GLN A 5 -29.13 4.15 -2.76
N PRO A 6 -27.96 3.50 -2.88
CA PRO A 6 -27.22 3.06 -1.69
C PRO A 6 -27.01 4.28 -0.79
N LYS A 7 -27.35 4.16 0.50
CA LYS A 7 -27.15 5.23 1.47
C LYS A 7 -25.70 5.69 1.36
N ARG A 8 -25.47 6.97 1.08
CA ARG A 8 -24.13 7.59 1.08
C ARG A 8 -23.61 7.60 2.51
N THR A 9 -22.85 6.57 2.89
CA THR A 9 -22.41 6.32 4.27
C THR A 9 -20.94 6.64 4.53
N LEU A 10 -20.11 6.87 3.49
CA LEU A 10 -18.68 7.07 3.69
C LEU A 10 -18.38 8.51 4.13
N SER A 11 -17.73 8.63 5.29
CA SER A 11 -17.16 9.89 5.79
C SER A 11 -15.84 10.21 5.09
N ILE A 12 -15.40 11.46 5.17
CA ILE A 12 -14.08 11.91 4.64
C ILE A 12 -12.96 11.08 5.26
N PHE A 13 -13.01 10.88 6.58
CA PHE A 13 -12.00 10.12 7.31
C PHE A 13 -11.96 8.66 6.84
N LEU A 14 -13.12 8.00 6.72
CA LEU A 14 -13.17 6.60 6.31
C LEU A 14 -12.64 6.41 4.88
N LEU A 15 -12.99 7.31 3.96
CA LEU A 15 -12.44 7.28 2.61
C LEU A 15 -10.92 7.53 2.61
N ALA A 16 -10.44 8.50 3.40
CA ALA A 16 -9.01 8.73 3.53
C ALA A 16 -8.28 7.50 4.07
N MET A 17 -8.85 6.80 5.07
CA MET A 17 -8.27 5.55 5.59
C MET A 17 -8.29 4.42 4.56
N ILE A 18 -9.31 4.33 3.70
CA ILE A 18 -9.31 3.37 2.58
C ILE A 18 -8.17 3.67 1.59
N ASN A 19 -7.87 4.95 1.34
CA ASN A 19 -6.76 5.33 0.46
C ASN A 19 -5.40 5.03 1.11
N VAL A 20 -5.25 5.38 2.40
CA VAL A 20 -4.06 5.03 3.18
C VAL A 20 -3.89 3.50 3.20
N ALA A 21 -4.97 2.73 3.31
CA ALA A 21 -4.95 1.27 3.29
C ALA A 21 -4.42 0.67 1.99
N ALA A 22 -4.82 1.28 0.87
CA ALA A 22 -4.49 0.81 -0.45
C ALA A 22 -3.01 1.09 -0.78
N ILE A 23 -2.52 2.26 -0.37
CA ILE A 23 -1.23 2.81 -0.84
C ILE A 23 -0.15 2.69 0.23
N CYS A 24 -0.45 3.06 1.48
CA CYS A 24 0.55 3.05 2.55
C CYS A 24 0.77 1.62 3.04
N SER A 25 1.98 1.12 2.83
CA SER A 25 2.41 -0.18 3.31
C SER A 25 3.84 -0.12 3.82
N ILE A 26 4.05 -0.56 5.07
CA ILE A 26 5.38 -0.67 5.70
C ILE A 26 6.33 -1.52 4.84
N LYS A 27 5.77 -2.47 4.08
CA LYS A 27 6.48 -3.30 3.10
C LYS A 27 7.29 -2.49 2.08
N ASN A 28 6.83 -1.31 1.68
CA ASN A 28 7.47 -0.54 0.62
C ASN A 28 8.66 0.29 1.12
N TRP A 29 8.74 0.57 2.42
CA TRP A 29 9.77 1.46 2.99
C TRP A 29 11.19 0.89 2.93
N PRO A 30 11.44 -0.42 3.12
CA PRO A 30 12.78 -1.00 2.93
C PRO A 30 13.35 -0.75 1.53
N LEU A 31 12.52 -0.83 0.48
CA LEU A 31 12.95 -0.62 -0.90
C LEU A 31 13.53 0.77 -1.13
N THR A 32 13.00 1.78 -0.43
CA THR A 32 13.49 3.15 -0.48
C THR A 32 14.57 3.42 0.57
N ALA A 33 14.63 2.65 1.65
CA ALA A 33 15.59 2.86 2.75
C ALA A 33 17.02 2.47 2.37
N VAL A 34 17.22 1.58 1.39
CA VAL A 34 18.55 1.23 0.82
C VAL A 34 19.28 2.47 0.30
N TYR A 35 18.56 3.55 -0.01
CA TYR A 35 19.12 4.80 -0.53
C TYR A 35 19.52 5.83 0.52
N GLY A 36 19.34 5.50 1.80
CA GLY A 36 19.63 6.41 2.89
C GLY A 36 18.91 7.74 2.71
N PHE A 37 19.67 8.83 2.70
CA PHE A 37 19.13 10.19 2.56
C PHE A 37 18.64 10.52 1.15
N SER A 38 19.23 9.91 0.11
CA SER A 38 18.83 10.15 -1.29
C SER A 38 17.43 9.64 -1.62
N SER A 39 16.87 8.78 -0.76
CA SER A 39 15.45 8.37 -0.81
C SER A 39 14.49 9.57 -0.82
N LEU A 40 14.84 10.67 -0.14
CA LEU A 40 14.04 11.89 -0.12
C LEU A 40 13.95 12.58 -1.48
N PHE A 41 15.04 12.56 -2.25
CA PHE A 41 15.03 13.11 -3.61
C PHE A 41 14.03 12.34 -4.47
N TYR A 42 14.07 11.00 -4.43
CA TYR A 42 13.12 10.16 -5.17
C TYR A 42 11.68 10.37 -4.68
N PHE A 43 11.46 10.53 -3.38
CA PHE A 43 10.15 10.87 -2.85
C PHE A 43 9.65 12.20 -3.39
N ILE A 44 10.47 13.25 -3.40
CA ILE A 44 10.08 14.56 -3.93
C ILE A 44 9.71 14.46 -5.41
N VAL A 45 10.53 13.76 -6.22
CA VAL A 45 10.25 13.55 -7.64
C VAL A 45 8.95 12.78 -7.83
N ALA A 46 8.77 11.65 -7.16
CA ALA A 46 7.56 10.84 -7.27
C ALA A 46 6.31 11.58 -6.77
N ILE A 47 6.42 12.35 -5.69
CA ILE A 47 5.30 13.10 -5.13
C ILE A 47 4.85 14.21 -6.09
N LEU A 48 5.79 15.01 -6.58
CA LEU A 48 5.49 16.18 -7.42
C LEU A 48 5.06 15.78 -8.83
N PHE A 49 5.73 14.82 -9.46
CA PHE A 49 5.52 14.50 -10.88
C PHE A 49 4.58 13.33 -11.11
N PHE A 50 4.26 12.54 -10.09
CA PHE A 50 3.37 11.38 -10.24
C PHE A 50 2.21 11.41 -9.24
N PHE A 51 2.47 11.35 -7.95
CA PHE A 51 1.43 11.14 -6.94
C PHE A 51 0.40 12.26 -6.89
N ILE A 52 0.83 13.53 -6.76
CA ILE A 52 -0.09 14.68 -6.72
C ILE A 52 -0.88 14.80 -8.03
N PRO A 53 -0.27 14.77 -9.23
CA PRO A 53 -1.00 14.80 -10.49
C PRO A 53 -2.06 13.68 -10.61
N VAL A 54 -1.68 12.43 -10.33
CA VAL A 54 -2.61 11.28 -10.40
C VAL A 54 -3.75 11.44 -9.39
N SER A 55 -3.45 11.93 -8.19
CA SER A 55 -4.44 12.22 -7.14
C SER A 55 -5.48 13.25 -7.60
N LEU A 56 -5.03 14.35 -8.21
CA LEU A 56 -5.90 15.43 -8.69
C LEU A 56 -6.75 15.00 -9.89
N VAL A 57 -6.14 14.33 -10.87
CA VAL A 57 -6.86 13.79 -12.03
C VAL A 57 -7.89 12.75 -11.58
N SER A 58 -7.52 11.87 -10.64
CA SER A 58 -8.46 10.90 -10.06
C SER A 58 -9.60 11.58 -9.30
N ALA A 59 -9.32 12.68 -8.59
CA ALA A 59 -10.34 13.48 -7.91
C ALA A 59 -11.36 14.10 -8.88
N GLU A 60 -10.87 14.68 -9.97
CA GLU A 60 -11.70 15.31 -10.99
C GLU A 60 -12.52 14.27 -11.75
N LEU A 61 -11.89 13.21 -12.26
CA LEU A 61 -12.59 12.18 -13.03
C LEU A 61 -13.61 11.39 -12.19
N ALA A 62 -13.30 11.10 -10.92
CA ALA A 62 -14.23 10.40 -10.04
C ALA A 62 -15.48 11.23 -9.70
N THR A 63 -15.35 12.56 -9.66
CA THR A 63 -16.47 13.45 -9.34
C THR A 63 -17.23 13.94 -10.57
N GLY A 64 -16.54 14.12 -11.71
CA GLY A 64 -17.12 14.51 -13.00
C GLY A 64 -17.86 13.37 -13.71
N TRP A 65 -17.27 12.16 -13.73
CA TRP A 65 -17.86 10.96 -14.35
C TRP A 65 -18.05 9.86 -13.31
N PRO A 66 -19.03 9.98 -12.41
CA PRO A 66 -19.16 9.07 -11.29
C PRO A 66 -19.66 7.67 -11.70
N LYS A 67 -19.50 7.16 -12.93
CA LYS A 67 -20.02 5.82 -13.30
C LYS A 67 -19.28 4.70 -12.53
N ARG A 68 -19.94 3.55 -12.34
CA ARG A 68 -19.32 2.38 -11.72
C ARG A 68 -18.29 1.80 -12.69
N GLY A 69 -17.05 1.59 -12.24
CA GLY A 69 -15.97 0.98 -13.03
C GLY A 69 -14.62 1.71 -12.98
N GLY A 70 -14.56 2.91 -12.38
CA GLY A 70 -13.29 3.62 -12.15
C GLY A 70 -12.55 3.93 -13.46
N ILE A 71 -11.25 3.62 -13.50
CA ILE A 71 -10.37 3.88 -14.66
C ILE A 71 -10.90 3.32 -15.97
N TYR A 72 -11.46 2.10 -15.94
CA TYR A 72 -12.02 1.45 -17.13
C TYR A 72 -13.01 2.39 -17.84
N VAL A 73 -13.93 2.99 -17.07
CA VAL A 73 -14.92 3.92 -17.62
C VAL A 73 -14.24 5.17 -18.14
N TRP A 74 -13.33 5.78 -17.39
CA TRP A 74 -12.69 7.04 -17.80
C TRP A 74 -11.97 6.91 -19.13
N VAL A 75 -11.20 5.83 -19.31
CA VAL A 75 -10.46 5.58 -20.55
C VAL A 75 -11.42 5.17 -21.67
N ARG A 76 -12.46 4.38 -21.36
CA ARG A 76 -13.48 3.98 -22.35
C ARG A 76 -14.24 5.18 -22.93
N GLU A 77 -14.65 6.12 -22.08
CA GLU A 77 -15.43 7.29 -22.52
C GLU A 77 -14.56 8.28 -23.32
N ALA A 78 -13.26 8.36 -23.04
CA ALA A 78 -12.33 9.25 -23.74
C ALA A 78 -11.76 8.66 -25.03
N PHE A 79 -11.37 7.38 -25.00
CA PHE A 79 -10.57 6.74 -26.06
C PHE A 79 -11.23 5.50 -26.68
N GLY A 80 -12.46 5.18 -26.26
CA GLY A 80 -13.23 4.07 -26.79
C GLY A 80 -12.96 2.73 -26.10
N HIS A 81 -13.72 1.74 -26.54
CA HIS A 81 -13.89 0.45 -25.88
C HIS A 81 -12.59 -0.34 -25.65
N ARG A 82 -11.78 -0.49 -26.70
CA ARG A 82 -10.54 -1.30 -26.66
C ARG A 82 -9.52 -0.76 -25.65
N LEU A 83 -9.37 0.55 -25.59
CA LEU A 83 -8.42 1.19 -24.67
C LEU A 83 -8.94 1.20 -23.23
N GLY A 84 -10.26 1.33 -23.05
CA GLY A 84 -10.92 1.08 -21.77
C GLY A 84 -10.61 -0.32 -21.22
N PHE A 85 -10.82 -1.36 -22.04
CA PHE A 85 -10.49 -2.73 -21.69
C PHE A 85 -9.02 -2.92 -21.34
N LEU A 86 -8.10 -2.41 -22.16
CA LEU A 86 -6.66 -2.51 -21.92
C LEU A 86 -6.28 -1.88 -20.56
N ALA A 87 -6.82 -0.71 -20.23
CA ALA A 87 -6.56 -0.06 -18.95
C ALA A 87 -7.08 -0.88 -17.76
N GLY A 88 -8.29 -1.44 -17.87
CA GLY A 88 -8.84 -2.34 -16.85
C GLY A 88 -8.05 -3.64 -16.70
N TRP A 89 -7.56 -4.20 -17.80
CA TRP A 89 -6.73 -5.40 -17.82
C TRP A 89 -5.36 -5.16 -17.16
N LEU A 90 -4.71 -4.03 -17.47
CA LEU A 90 -3.42 -3.65 -16.88
C LEU A 90 -3.52 -3.47 -15.36
N LEU A 91 -4.60 -2.84 -14.88
CA LEU A 91 -4.88 -2.71 -13.46
C LEU A 91 -5.06 -4.08 -12.77
N TRP A 92 -5.66 -5.03 -13.48
CA TRP A 92 -5.85 -6.37 -12.94
C TRP A 92 -4.57 -7.20 -12.92
N ILE A 93 -3.78 -7.19 -14.00
CA ILE A 93 -2.55 -8.00 -14.08
C ILE A 93 -1.47 -7.50 -13.12
N GLU A 94 -1.41 -6.20 -12.86
CA GLU A 94 -0.55 -5.60 -11.83
C GLU A 94 -0.77 -6.27 -10.46
N ASN A 95 -2.04 -6.51 -10.09
CA ASN A 95 -2.39 -7.15 -8.83
C ASN A 95 -1.88 -8.59 -8.74
N VAL A 96 -1.89 -9.33 -9.86
CA VAL A 96 -1.35 -10.70 -9.91
C VAL A 96 0.14 -10.71 -9.57
N VAL A 97 0.90 -9.74 -10.08
CA VAL A 97 2.34 -9.59 -9.82
C VAL A 97 2.61 -9.07 -8.40
N TRP A 98 1.68 -8.31 -7.82
CA TRP A 98 1.81 -7.76 -6.48
C TRP A 98 1.63 -8.82 -5.36
N TYR A 99 0.75 -9.82 -5.55
CA TYR A 99 0.43 -10.81 -4.51
C TYR A 99 1.63 -11.56 -3.89
N PRO A 100 2.59 -12.09 -4.66
CA PRO A 100 3.77 -12.75 -4.08
C PRO A 100 4.55 -11.84 -3.13
N THR A 101 4.59 -10.54 -3.42
CA THR A 101 5.34 -9.55 -2.64
C THR A 101 4.69 -9.32 -1.27
N ILE A 102 3.37 -9.12 -1.22
CA ILE A 102 2.66 -8.92 0.05
C ILE A 102 2.61 -10.21 0.89
N LEU A 103 2.49 -11.38 0.26
CA LEU A 103 2.50 -12.66 0.97
C LEU A 103 3.89 -12.95 1.58
N SER A 104 4.96 -12.64 0.85
CA SER A 104 6.33 -12.75 1.38
C SER A 104 6.53 -11.83 2.59
N PHE A 105 6.02 -10.59 2.51
CA PHE A 105 6.05 -9.66 3.64
C PHE A 105 5.28 -10.18 4.86
N ILE A 106 4.08 -10.73 4.67
CA ILE A 106 3.30 -11.34 5.75
C ILE A 106 4.08 -12.50 6.37
N ALA A 107 4.61 -13.43 5.56
CA ALA A 107 5.38 -14.58 6.04
C ALA A 107 6.62 -14.16 6.84
N GLY A 108 7.38 -13.20 6.29
CA GLY A 108 8.57 -12.64 6.94
C GLY A 108 8.24 -11.90 8.23
N THR A 109 7.14 -11.16 8.28
CA THR A 109 6.70 -10.45 9.50
C THR A 109 6.25 -11.44 10.59
N VAL A 110 5.46 -12.46 10.24
CA VAL A 110 5.00 -13.48 11.19
C VAL A 110 6.17 -14.28 11.80
N ALA A 111 7.28 -14.42 11.08
CA ALA A 111 8.48 -15.04 11.64
C ALA A 111 8.95 -14.34 12.94
N PHE A 112 8.86 -13.01 13.01
CA PHE A 112 9.25 -12.23 14.20
C PHE A 112 8.35 -12.48 15.41
N SER A 113 7.17 -13.07 15.25
CA SER A 113 6.32 -13.49 16.37
C SER A 113 6.82 -14.75 17.07
N PHE A 114 7.62 -15.58 16.39
CA PHE A 114 8.08 -16.87 16.92
C PHE A 114 9.62 -16.95 16.97
N ASN A 115 10.25 -16.87 15.80
CA ASN A 115 11.69 -16.84 15.65
C ASN A 115 12.05 -16.06 14.36
N PRO A 116 12.73 -14.90 14.46
CA PRO A 116 13.12 -14.10 13.31
C PRO A 116 13.93 -14.85 12.25
N GLU A 117 14.71 -15.86 12.61
CA GLU A 117 15.51 -16.65 11.66
C GLU A 117 14.65 -17.39 10.62
N LEU A 118 13.37 -17.64 10.94
CA LEU A 118 12.43 -18.27 10.01
C LEU A 118 12.21 -17.43 8.75
N ALA A 119 12.38 -16.11 8.82
CA ALA A 119 12.26 -15.24 7.64
C ALA A 119 13.29 -15.58 6.53
N ASN A 120 14.43 -16.18 6.90
CA ASN A 120 15.47 -16.63 5.97
C ASN A 120 15.30 -18.10 5.55
N ASN A 121 14.38 -18.84 6.15
CA ASN A 121 14.16 -20.25 5.84
C ASN A 121 13.22 -20.39 4.63
N THR A 122 13.75 -20.91 3.53
CA THR A 122 13.01 -21.07 2.26
C THR A 122 11.76 -21.93 2.40
N LEU A 123 11.83 -23.04 3.16
CA LEU A 123 10.70 -23.95 3.32
C LEU A 123 9.58 -23.29 4.15
N TYR A 124 9.93 -22.60 5.23
CA TYR A 124 8.98 -21.82 6.02
C TYR A 124 8.29 -20.75 5.16
N MET A 125 9.06 -19.95 4.43
CA MET A 125 8.53 -18.90 3.57
C MET A 125 7.60 -19.48 2.51
N PHE A 126 7.99 -20.58 1.85
CA PHE A 126 7.16 -21.27 0.87
C PHE A 126 5.83 -21.75 1.48
N CYS A 127 5.87 -22.49 2.59
CA CYS A 127 4.68 -23.01 3.25
C CYS A 127 3.75 -21.88 3.73
N MET A 128 4.31 -20.81 4.29
CA MET A 128 3.53 -19.66 4.75
C MET A 128 2.89 -18.90 3.59
N ILE A 129 3.61 -18.64 2.51
CA ILE A 129 3.08 -17.96 1.32
C ILE A 129 1.95 -18.78 0.69
N PHE A 130 2.17 -20.07 0.43
CA PHE A 130 1.15 -20.94 -0.15
C PHE A 130 -0.06 -21.12 0.78
N GLY A 131 0.19 -21.33 2.07
CA GLY A 131 -0.87 -21.50 3.07
C GLY A 131 -1.72 -20.24 3.22
N THR A 132 -1.10 -19.07 3.35
CA THR A 132 -1.82 -17.79 3.48
C THR A 132 -2.57 -17.43 2.20
N PHE A 133 -1.99 -17.68 1.02
CA PHE A 133 -2.67 -17.48 -0.26
C PHE A 133 -3.97 -18.30 -0.35
N TRP A 134 -3.89 -19.62 -0.19
CA TRP A 134 -5.06 -20.48 -0.30
C TRP A 134 -6.07 -20.26 0.83
N ALA A 135 -5.61 -20.00 2.05
CA ALA A 135 -6.49 -19.61 3.14
C ALA A 135 -7.27 -18.34 2.79
N ALA A 136 -6.59 -17.29 2.31
CA ALA A 136 -7.24 -16.06 1.89
C ALA A 136 -8.23 -16.31 0.74
N THR A 137 -7.86 -17.12 -0.26
CA THR A 137 -8.75 -17.50 -1.36
C THR A 137 -10.02 -18.20 -0.85
N LEU A 138 -9.87 -19.22 0.00
CA LEU A 138 -11.01 -19.96 0.56
C LEU A 138 -11.91 -19.07 1.40
N LEU A 139 -11.33 -18.21 2.24
CA LEU A 139 -12.08 -17.25 3.04
C LEU A 139 -12.90 -16.27 2.17
N ASN A 140 -12.33 -15.81 1.06
CA ASN A 140 -13.05 -14.98 0.09
C ASN A 140 -14.17 -15.76 -0.63
N LEU A 141 -13.94 -17.02 -1.01
CA LEU A 141 -14.94 -17.88 -1.66
C LEU A 141 -16.10 -18.25 -0.72
N LEU A 142 -15.86 -18.37 0.58
CA LEU A 142 -16.89 -18.61 1.61
C LEU A 142 -17.81 -17.41 1.83
N GLY A 143 -17.65 -16.34 1.04
CA GLY A 143 -18.54 -15.19 1.09
C GLY A 143 -18.37 -14.37 2.37
N MET A 144 -17.23 -14.48 3.05
CA MET A 144 -16.83 -13.47 4.01
C MET A 144 -16.64 -12.18 3.22
N LYS A 145 -17.72 -11.41 3.13
CA LYS A 145 -17.65 -9.97 2.88
C LYS A 145 -16.83 -9.44 4.04
N MET A 146 -15.50 -9.44 3.88
CA MET A 146 -14.56 -8.84 4.81
C MET A 146 -15.08 -7.41 4.99
N SER A 147 -15.80 -7.19 6.08
CA SER A 147 -16.59 -5.98 6.28
C SER A 147 -15.61 -4.81 6.15
N GLY A 148 -15.99 -3.71 5.49
CA GLY A 148 -15.10 -2.55 5.32
C GLY A 148 -14.49 -2.06 6.65
N TRP A 149 -15.12 -2.41 7.78
CA TRP A 149 -14.59 -2.21 9.12
C TRP A 149 -13.34 -3.04 9.44
N ILE A 150 -13.26 -4.31 9.02
CA ILE A 150 -12.08 -5.19 9.19
C ILE A 150 -10.89 -4.61 8.42
N SER A 151 -11.09 -4.18 7.17
CA SER A 151 -10.03 -3.51 6.40
C SER A 151 -9.58 -2.22 7.08
N THR A 152 -10.52 -1.40 7.57
CA THR A 152 -10.20 -0.14 8.27
C THR A 152 -9.40 -0.39 9.55
N LEU A 153 -9.83 -1.37 10.36
CA LEU A 153 -9.10 -1.78 11.56
C LEU A 153 -7.73 -2.33 11.23
N GLY A 154 -7.62 -3.19 10.21
CA GLY A 154 -6.34 -3.74 9.77
C GLY A 154 -5.34 -2.64 9.42
N VAL A 155 -5.79 -1.54 8.82
CA VAL A 155 -4.91 -0.45 8.39
C VAL A 155 -4.49 0.42 9.56
N ILE A 156 -5.41 0.72 10.46
CA ILE A 156 -5.09 1.48 11.68
C ILE A 156 -4.12 0.67 12.55
N LEU A 157 -4.44 -0.60 12.79
CA LEU A 157 -3.67 -1.48 13.68
C LEU A 157 -2.36 -1.96 13.06
N GLY A 158 -2.32 -2.23 11.76
CA GLY A 158 -1.17 -2.85 11.10
C GLY A 158 -0.31 -1.93 10.26
N THR A 159 -0.80 -0.75 9.86
CA THR A 159 0.00 0.23 9.11
C THR A 159 0.22 1.51 9.91
N ILE A 160 -0.85 2.17 10.36
CA ILE A 160 -0.74 3.50 10.98
C ILE A 160 -0.06 3.41 12.35
N ILE A 161 -0.54 2.55 13.25
CA ILE A 161 0.04 2.43 14.59
C ILE A 161 1.50 1.98 14.53
N PRO A 162 1.87 0.88 13.83
CA PRO A 162 3.27 0.47 13.74
C PRO A 162 4.12 1.49 12.97
N GLY A 163 3.55 2.19 11.99
CA GLY A 163 4.18 3.30 11.30
C GLY A 163 4.51 4.48 12.21
N VAL A 164 3.57 4.90 13.06
CA VAL A 164 3.82 5.95 14.05
C VAL A 164 4.85 5.47 15.09
N ILE A 165 4.80 4.20 15.50
CA ILE A 165 5.77 3.62 16.43
C ILE A 165 7.18 3.68 15.85
N ILE A 166 7.42 3.18 14.64
CA ILE A 166 8.77 3.20 14.04
C ILE A 166 9.28 4.64 13.84
N ILE A 167 8.39 5.57 13.46
CA ILE A 167 8.75 6.99 13.32
C ILE A 167 9.15 7.59 14.67
N ALA A 168 8.34 7.39 15.71
CA ALA A 168 8.63 7.89 17.06
C ALA A 168 9.93 7.30 17.62
N LEU A 169 10.16 6.00 17.42
CA LEU A 169 11.40 5.34 17.82
C LEU A 169 12.60 5.85 17.03
N GLY A 170 12.46 6.09 15.72
CA GLY A 170 13.51 6.68 14.90
C GLY A 170 13.90 8.10 15.36
N PHE A 171 12.92 8.94 15.67
CA PHE A 171 13.19 10.26 16.26
C PHE A 171 13.84 10.17 17.64
N ALA A 172 13.36 9.28 18.51
CA ALA A 172 13.94 9.06 19.84
C ALA A 172 15.39 8.54 19.75
N TRP A 173 15.69 7.71 18.75
CA TRP A 173 17.04 7.18 18.50
C TRP A 173 18.03 8.28 18.16
N ILE A 174 17.67 9.16 17.22
CA ILE A 174 18.49 10.31 16.82
C ILE A 174 18.61 11.32 17.96
N ALA A 175 17.50 11.65 18.64
CA ALA A 175 17.49 12.59 19.75
C ALA A 175 18.32 12.09 20.95
N GLY A 176 18.41 10.78 21.13
CA GLY A 176 19.27 10.14 22.13
C GLY A 176 20.77 10.14 21.79
N GLY A 177 21.17 10.65 20.62
CA GLY A 177 22.57 10.70 20.19
C GLY A 177 23.14 9.35 19.75
N ASN A 178 22.29 8.38 19.42
CA ASN A 178 22.74 7.06 18.97
C ASN A 178 23.34 7.12 17.54
N PRO A 179 24.17 6.13 17.16
CA PRO A 179 24.77 6.09 15.82
C PRO A 179 23.70 6.05 14.72
N SER A 180 23.89 6.85 13.68
CA SER A 180 23.06 6.84 12.48
C SER A 180 23.86 6.26 11.31
N HIS A 181 23.26 5.35 10.57
CA HIS A 181 23.81 4.87 9.29
C HIS A 181 23.56 5.84 8.13
N VAL A 182 22.69 6.84 8.34
CA VAL A 182 22.44 7.91 7.37
C VAL A 182 23.34 9.09 7.67
N THR A 183 24.06 9.55 6.64
CA THR A 183 24.74 10.85 6.64
C THR A 183 23.77 11.90 6.12
N PHE A 184 23.50 12.94 6.90
CA PHE A 184 22.64 14.04 6.48
C PHE A 184 23.49 15.15 5.85
N SER A 185 23.79 15.04 4.56
CA SER A 185 24.53 16.05 3.80
C SER A 185 23.89 16.35 2.44
N TRP A 186 24.16 17.53 1.88
CA TRP A 186 23.70 17.88 0.54
C TRP A 186 24.25 16.94 -0.54
N ASP A 187 25.48 16.46 -0.37
CA ASP A 187 26.10 15.52 -1.30
C ASP A 187 25.39 14.15 -1.30
N SER A 188 24.89 13.72 -0.14
CA SER A 188 24.12 12.48 0.01
C SER A 188 22.65 12.59 -0.42
N PHE A 189 22.15 13.81 -0.65
CA PHE A 189 20.77 14.05 -1.07
C PHE A 189 20.56 13.74 -2.55
N PHE A 190 21.51 14.10 -3.40
CA PHE A 190 21.41 13.88 -4.83
C PHE A 190 21.90 12.47 -5.20
N PRO A 191 21.04 11.62 -5.78
CA PRO A 191 21.45 10.30 -6.21
C PRO A 191 22.40 10.35 -7.40
N ASN A 192 23.24 9.32 -7.54
CA ASN A 192 24.12 9.14 -8.69
C ASN A 192 23.35 8.58 -9.91
N LEU A 193 22.74 9.49 -10.67
CA LEU A 193 21.91 9.20 -11.85
C LEU A 193 22.62 8.39 -12.96
N ASN A 194 23.94 8.21 -12.89
CA ASN A 194 24.69 7.39 -13.84
C ASN A 194 24.58 5.88 -13.56
N ASN A 195 24.04 5.46 -12.42
CA ASN A 195 23.81 4.04 -12.12
C ASN A 195 22.41 3.60 -12.60
N PRO A 196 22.30 2.65 -13.55
CA PRO A 196 21.01 2.13 -14.03
C PRO A 196 20.12 1.51 -12.93
N GLU A 197 20.72 0.96 -11.87
CA GLU A 197 19.98 0.37 -10.74
C GLU A 197 19.12 1.41 -10.01
N GLN A 198 19.57 2.68 -10.02
CA GLN A 198 18.86 3.79 -9.42
C GLN A 198 17.58 4.18 -10.18
N LEU A 199 17.56 3.98 -11.49
CA LEU A 199 16.36 4.17 -12.33
C LEU A 199 15.32 3.09 -12.08
N ALA A 200 15.75 1.83 -11.94
CA ALA A 200 14.85 0.71 -11.63
C ALA A 200 14.15 0.91 -10.27
N LEU A 201 14.83 1.54 -9.31
CA LEU A 201 14.30 1.76 -7.97
C LEU A 201 13.45 3.04 -7.86
N LEU A 202 13.66 4.05 -8.71
CA LEU A 202 12.67 5.12 -8.93
C LEU A 202 11.33 4.54 -9.37
N ALA A 203 11.33 3.53 -10.25
CA ALA A 203 10.10 2.86 -10.65
C ALA A 203 9.41 2.17 -9.45
N GLY A 204 10.18 1.60 -8.53
CA GLY A 204 9.67 1.04 -7.27
C GLY A 204 9.05 2.09 -6.34
N VAL A 205 9.66 3.28 -6.23
CA VAL A 205 9.10 4.42 -5.47
C VAL A 205 7.77 4.86 -6.08
N VAL A 206 7.73 5.03 -7.41
CA VAL A 206 6.52 5.41 -8.15
C VAL A 206 5.41 4.37 -7.94
N LEU A 207 5.74 3.08 -8.07
CA LEU A 207 4.82 1.98 -7.80
C LEU A 207 4.30 2.02 -6.35
N GLY A 208 5.15 2.38 -5.39
CA GLY A 208 4.77 2.52 -3.98
C GLY A 208 3.70 3.60 -3.72
N PHE A 209 3.54 4.57 -4.61
CA PHE A 209 2.52 5.61 -4.55
C PHE A 209 1.33 5.38 -5.49
N ALA A 210 1.36 4.33 -6.32
CA ALA A 210 0.26 3.98 -7.20
C ALA A 210 -0.95 3.47 -6.39
N GLY A 211 -2.16 3.64 -6.93
CA GLY A 211 -3.40 3.10 -6.35
C GLY A 211 -4.37 4.16 -5.81
N MET A 212 -4.08 5.45 -5.90
CA MET A 212 -5.05 6.49 -5.49
C MET A 212 -6.31 6.51 -6.37
N GLU A 213 -6.17 6.14 -7.62
CA GLU A 213 -7.25 5.87 -8.56
C GLU A 213 -8.29 4.86 -8.06
N MET A 214 -7.89 3.91 -7.20
CA MET A 214 -8.75 2.81 -6.77
C MET A 214 -9.90 3.28 -5.90
N SER A 215 -9.74 4.42 -5.22
CA SER A 215 -10.80 4.97 -4.39
C SER A 215 -11.96 5.53 -5.20
N ALA A 216 -11.78 5.73 -6.51
CA ALA A 216 -12.80 6.29 -7.38
C ALA A 216 -14.07 5.44 -7.46
N VAL A 217 -13.93 4.11 -7.31
CA VAL A 217 -15.10 3.21 -7.30
C VAL A 217 -16.04 3.50 -6.12
N HIS A 218 -15.53 4.13 -5.06
CA HIS A 218 -16.27 4.51 -3.87
C HIS A 218 -16.79 5.96 -3.90
N ALA A 219 -16.46 6.75 -4.94
CA ALA A 219 -16.82 8.18 -5.00
C ALA A 219 -18.33 8.44 -4.88
N ARG A 220 -19.17 7.52 -5.38
CA ARG A 220 -20.65 7.61 -5.27
C ARG A 220 -21.18 7.39 -3.85
N ASP A 221 -20.43 6.67 -3.01
CA ASP A 221 -20.85 6.28 -1.67
C ASP A 221 -20.49 7.36 -0.61
N VAL A 222 -19.78 8.40 -1.04
CA VAL A 222 -19.36 9.54 -0.22
C VAL A 222 -20.48 10.57 -0.11
N LYS A 223 -20.70 11.12 1.09
CA LYS A 223 -21.59 12.27 1.28
C LYS A 223 -20.99 13.50 0.60
N ASN A 224 -21.74 14.17 -0.28
CA ASN A 224 -21.27 15.32 -1.07
C ASN A 224 -19.93 15.08 -1.82
N PRO A 225 -19.90 14.17 -2.81
CA PRO A 225 -18.66 13.75 -3.47
C PRO A 225 -17.82 14.90 -4.02
N GLN A 226 -18.44 15.92 -4.62
CA GLN A 226 -17.74 17.06 -5.23
C GLN A 226 -16.83 17.83 -4.26
N LYS A 227 -17.17 17.87 -2.97
CA LYS A 227 -16.36 18.56 -1.95
C LYS A 227 -15.58 17.61 -1.06
N ASN A 228 -16.19 16.48 -0.69
CA ASN A 228 -15.64 15.58 0.32
C ASN A 228 -14.65 14.58 -0.26
N TYR A 229 -14.80 14.20 -1.53
CA TYR A 229 -13.86 13.29 -2.20
C TYR A 229 -12.47 13.93 -2.38
N PRO A 230 -12.34 15.16 -2.93
CA PRO A 230 -11.02 15.83 -3.01
C PRO A 230 -10.37 16.06 -1.64
N ARG A 231 -11.17 16.40 -0.61
CA ARG A 231 -10.68 16.55 0.77
C ARG A 231 -10.15 15.25 1.37
N ALA A 232 -10.82 14.13 1.08
CA ALA A 232 -10.35 12.81 1.53
C ALA A 232 -9.05 12.41 0.83
N ILE A 233 -8.94 12.67 -0.47
CA ILE A 233 -7.71 12.49 -1.25
C ILE A 233 -6.56 13.30 -0.64
N LEU A 234 -6.76 14.59 -0.40
CA LEU A 234 -5.72 15.45 0.19
C LEU A 234 -5.27 14.95 1.56
N LEU A 235 -6.24 14.59 2.43
CA LEU A 235 -5.93 14.04 3.75
C LEU A 235 -5.12 12.74 3.64
N SER A 236 -5.53 11.82 2.77
CA SER A 236 -4.81 10.57 2.54
C SER A 236 -3.41 10.81 1.99
N ALA A 237 -3.25 11.73 1.04
CA ALA A 237 -1.97 12.06 0.45
C ALA A 237 -0.98 12.57 1.49
N ILE A 238 -1.41 13.49 2.37
CA ILE A 238 -0.57 14.00 3.47
C ILE A 238 -0.12 12.87 4.39
N ILE A 239 -1.04 11.99 4.81
CA ILE A 239 -0.72 10.87 5.71
C ILE A 239 0.27 9.90 5.04
N ILE A 240 0.02 9.52 3.78
CA ILE A 240 0.87 8.60 3.03
C ILE A 240 2.29 9.17 2.88
N ILE A 241 2.40 10.46 2.52
CA ILE A 241 3.69 11.14 2.35
C ILE A 241 4.48 11.16 3.65
N LEU A 242 3.85 11.60 4.75
CA LEU A 242 4.53 11.70 6.05
C LEU A 242 4.96 10.31 6.55
N LEU A 243 4.08 9.31 6.49
CA LEU A 243 4.42 7.96 6.92
C LEU A 243 5.52 7.34 6.06
N SER A 244 5.49 7.55 4.74
CA SER A 244 6.47 6.94 3.84
C SER A 244 7.85 7.58 3.97
N ILE A 245 7.92 8.91 4.06
CA ILE A 245 9.18 9.62 4.25
C ILE A 245 9.82 9.26 5.59
N PHE A 246 9.10 9.46 6.70
CA PHE A 246 9.67 9.26 8.02
C PHE A 246 9.85 7.77 8.35
N GLY A 247 8.97 6.89 7.89
CA GLY A 247 9.11 5.45 8.05
C GLY A 247 10.35 4.92 7.32
N THR A 248 10.58 5.38 6.09
CA THR A 248 11.80 5.03 5.32
C THR A 248 13.06 5.51 6.02
N LEU A 249 13.10 6.78 6.45
CA LEU A 249 14.26 7.32 7.15
C LEU A 249 14.52 6.61 8.47
N ALA A 250 13.48 6.23 9.22
CA ALA A 250 13.64 5.49 10.47
C ALA A 250 14.31 4.12 10.25
N ILE A 251 13.98 3.42 9.15
CA ILE A 251 14.66 2.17 8.77
C ILE A 251 16.12 2.47 8.39
N ALA A 252 16.35 3.46 7.51
CA ALA A 252 17.68 3.77 7.00
C ALA A 252 18.66 4.22 8.09
N VAL A 253 18.17 4.93 9.12
CA VAL A 253 19.00 5.41 10.24
C VAL A 253 19.56 4.24 11.05
N VAL A 254 18.82 3.13 11.16
CA VAL A 254 19.11 2.07 12.12
C VAL A 254 19.66 0.79 11.48
N ILE A 255 19.37 0.54 10.20
CA ILE A 255 19.89 -0.61 9.47
C ILE A 255 20.84 -0.12 8.36
N PRO A 256 22.07 -0.65 8.26
CA PRO A 256 22.98 -0.38 7.14
C PRO A 256 22.34 -0.73 5.79
N GLU A 257 22.59 0.10 4.77
CA GLU A 257 21.99 -0.01 3.43
C GLU A 257 22.15 -1.41 2.80
N ASP A 258 23.31 -2.05 2.98
CA ASP A 258 23.65 -3.38 2.45
C ASP A 258 22.93 -4.54 3.17
N LYS A 259 22.34 -4.29 4.34
CA LYS A 259 21.70 -5.29 5.19
C LYS A 259 20.18 -5.14 5.26
N ILE A 260 19.60 -4.14 4.61
CA ILE A 260 18.15 -3.93 4.61
C ILE A 260 17.48 -5.06 3.82
N SER A 261 16.77 -5.93 4.55
CA SER A 261 15.89 -6.92 3.90
C SER A 261 14.73 -6.22 3.21
N LEU A 262 14.56 -6.45 1.90
CA LEU A 262 13.41 -5.93 1.14
C LEU A 262 12.07 -6.54 1.59
N VAL A 263 12.11 -7.68 2.28
CA VAL A 263 10.92 -8.41 2.73
C VAL A 263 10.57 -8.10 4.17
N SER A 264 11.56 -8.04 5.06
CA SER A 264 11.36 -7.92 6.51
C SER A 264 11.95 -6.65 7.12
N GLY A 265 12.61 -5.79 6.35
CA GLY A 265 13.38 -4.65 6.86
C GLY A 265 12.59 -3.69 7.74
N GLY A 266 11.29 -3.48 7.47
CA GLY A 266 10.43 -2.68 8.33
C GLY A 266 10.21 -3.30 9.71
N MET A 267 9.98 -4.61 9.78
CA MET A 267 9.83 -5.34 11.03
C MET A 267 11.18 -5.50 11.75
N GLU A 268 12.27 -5.69 11.00
CA GLU A 268 13.64 -5.72 11.54
C GLU A 268 14.01 -4.41 12.25
N ALA A 269 13.71 -3.27 11.63
CA ALA A 269 13.99 -1.96 12.22
C ALA A 269 13.17 -1.75 13.50
N ILE A 270 11.88 -2.10 13.47
CA ILE A 270 11.02 -2.06 14.67
C ILE A 270 11.59 -2.96 15.77
N ALA A 271 11.94 -4.21 15.46
CA ALA A 271 12.50 -5.14 16.42
C ALA A 271 13.82 -4.65 17.00
N PHE A 272 14.68 -4.04 16.18
CA PHE A 272 15.94 -3.43 16.61
C PHE A 272 15.70 -2.28 17.60
N PHE A 273 14.79 -1.35 17.27
CA PHE A 273 14.48 -0.25 18.18
C PHE A 273 13.92 -0.76 19.51
N LEU A 274 12.97 -1.70 19.47
CA LEU A 274 12.35 -2.23 20.67
C LEU A 274 13.37 -2.96 21.56
N ARG A 275 14.28 -3.75 20.98
CA ARG A 275 15.42 -4.35 21.70
C ARG A 275 16.29 -3.31 22.38
N SER A 276 16.64 -2.26 21.65
CA SER A 276 17.48 -1.18 22.17
C SER A 276 16.86 -0.43 23.35
N TYR A 277 15.51 -0.42 23.43
CA TYR A 277 14.77 0.16 24.55
C TYR A 277 14.25 -0.89 25.56
N HIS A 278 14.74 -2.14 25.49
CA HIS A 278 14.33 -3.24 26.37
C HIS A 278 12.82 -3.58 26.35
N LEU A 279 12.17 -3.41 25.19
CA LEU A 279 10.75 -3.67 24.93
C LEU A 279 10.51 -4.92 24.07
N ASP A 280 11.40 -5.91 24.16
CA ASP A 280 11.36 -7.17 23.39
C ASP A 280 10.01 -7.88 23.41
N TRP A 281 9.33 -7.86 24.56
CA TRP A 281 8.04 -8.49 24.77
C TRP A 281 6.95 -7.99 23.80
N SER A 282 7.10 -6.77 23.26
CA SER A 282 6.15 -6.15 22.34
C SER A 282 6.36 -6.55 20.88
N ILE A 283 7.51 -7.14 20.53
CA ILE A 283 7.86 -7.53 19.15
C ILE A 283 6.81 -8.49 18.55
N PRO A 284 6.42 -9.59 19.21
CA PRO A 284 5.45 -10.51 18.64
C PRO A 284 4.07 -9.88 18.43
N ILE A 285 3.69 -8.95 19.32
CA ILE A 285 2.41 -8.23 19.25
C ILE A 285 2.40 -7.32 18.01
N ILE A 286 3.45 -6.53 17.82
CA ILE A 286 3.54 -5.62 16.67
C ILE A 286 3.65 -6.41 15.36
N ALA A 287 4.44 -7.48 15.33
CA ALA A 287 4.53 -8.38 14.18
C ALA A 287 3.15 -8.93 13.79
N PHE A 288 2.36 -9.39 14.77
CA PHE A 288 0.99 -9.86 14.52
C PHE A 288 0.09 -8.74 13.99
N LEU A 289 0.15 -7.54 14.55
CA LEU A 289 -0.65 -6.40 14.09
C LEU A 289 -0.32 -6.02 12.65
N ILE A 290 0.97 -5.96 12.29
CA ILE A 290 1.42 -5.69 10.92
C ILE A 290 0.95 -6.78 9.97
N ALA A 291 1.10 -8.06 10.32
CA ALA A 291 0.66 -9.18 9.50
C ALA A 291 -0.87 -9.18 9.30
N PHE A 292 -1.62 -8.87 10.35
CA PHE A 292 -3.07 -8.70 10.30
C PHE A 292 -3.47 -7.56 9.35
N GLY A 293 -2.81 -6.41 9.45
CA GLY A 293 -3.06 -5.27 8.56
C GLY A 293 -2.75 -5.58 7.10
N ALA A 294 -1.61 -6.21 6.83
CA ALA A 294 -1.22 -6.62 5.48
C ALA A 294 -2.23 -7.59 4.86
N THR A 295 -2.80 -8.51 5.64
CA THR A 295 -3.87 -9.42 5.21
C THR A 295 -5.17 -8.66 4.89
N GLY A 296 -5.49 -7.64 5.68
CA GLY A 296 -6.62 -6.72 5.41
C GLY A 296 -6.45 -5.92 4.12
N SER A 297 -5.25 -5.41 3.86
CA SER A 297 -4.91 -4.73 2.60
C SER A 297 -5.03 -5.68 1.40
N MET A 298 -4.51 -6.91 1.51
CA MET A 298 -4.63 -7.94 0.47
C MET A 298 -6.10 -8.22 0.10
N SER A 299 -6.97 -8.32 1.10
CA SER A 299 -8.41 -8.55 0.89
C SER A 299 -9.09 -7.37 0.18
N THR A 300 -8.65 -6.15 0.47
CA THR A 300 -9.18 -4.93 -0.16
C THR A 300 -8.82 -4.89 -1.65
N TRP A 301 -7.58 -5.26 -1.98
CA TRP A 301 -7.08 -5.35 -3.35
C TRP A 301 -7.68 -6.51 -4.16
N ALA A 302 -8.15 -7.59 -3.52
CA ALA A 302 -8.86 -8.66 -4.24
C ALA A 302 -10.23 -8.21 -4.81
N ALA A 303 -10.92 -7.32 -4.11
CA ALA A 303 -12.29 -6.94 -4.47
C ALA A 303 -12.38 -5.79 -5.50
N GLY A 304 -11.41 -4.88 -5.52
CA GLY A 304 -11.44 -3.67 -6.37
C GLY A 304 -11.33 -3.97 -7.88
N PRO A 305 -10.19 -4.51 -8.34
CA PRO A 305 -9.94 -4.82 -9.75
C PRO A 305 -10.97 -5.81 -10.32
N SER A 306 -11.40 -6.78 -9.53
CA SER A 306 -12.44 -7.75 -9.91
C SER A 306 -13.77 -7.09 -10.27
N LYS A 307 -14.15 -6.00 -9.60
CA LYS A 307 -15.35 -5.21 -9.97
C LYS A 307 -15.15 -4.42 -11.27
N GLY A 308 -13.92 -3.94 -11.53
CA GLY A 308 -13.56 -3.28 -12.79
C GLY A 308 -13.64 -4.25 -13.97
N LEU A 309 -13.09 -5.46 -13.80
CA LEU A 309 -13.21 -6.55 -14.78
C LEU A 309 -14.66 -6.97 -15.01
N LEU A 310 -15.46 -7.07 -13.95
CA LEU A 310 -16.89 -7.41 -14.09
C LEU A 310 -17.63 -6.36 -14.92
N ALA A 311 -17.25 -5.08 -14.84
CA ALA A 311 -17.84 -4.04 -15.70
C ALA A 311 -17.46 -4.26 -17.17
N ALA A 312 -16.20 -4.56 -17.46
CA ALA A 312 -15.77 -4.91 -18.82
C ALA A 312 -16.44 -6.20 -19.34
N ALA A 313 -16.61 -7.20 -18.47
CA ALA A 313 -17.33 -8.43 -18.79
C ALA A 313 -18.81 -8.16 -19.15
N GLN A 314 -19.47 -7.27 -18.40
CA GLN A 314 -20.84 -6.86 -18.70
C GLN A 314 -20.97 -6.12 -20.04
N ASP A 315 -19.90 -5.47 -20.51
CA ASP A 315 -19.83 -4.85 -21.84
C ASP A 315 -19.43 -5.83 -22.96
N GLY A 316 -19.29 -7.13 -22.65
CA GLY A 316 -19.05 -8.19 -23.62
C GLY A 316 -17.58 -8.47 -23.94
N ASP A 317 -16.64 -7.92 -23.16
CA ASP A 317 -15.20 -8.09 -23.40
C ASP A 317 -14.64 -9.46 -22.96
N PHE A 318 -15.42 -10.23 -22.19
CA PHE A 318 -14.99 -11.52 -21.68
C PHE A 318 -15.87 -12.68 -22.18
N PRO A 319 -15.32 -13.92 -22.22
CA PRO A 319 -16.13 -15.11 -22.44
C PRO A 319 -17.27 -15.22 -21.39
N PRO A 320 -18.47 -15.70 -21.77
CA PRO A 320 -19.63 -15.77 -20.86
C PRO A 320 -19.40 -16.53 -19.55
N ILE A 321 -18.41 -17.44 -19.52
CA ILE A 321 -18.02 -18.21 -18.34
C ILE A 321 -17.51 -17.28 -17.21
N LEU A 322 -16.87 -16.16 -17.55
CA LEU A 322 -16.30 -15.20 -16.61
C LEU A 322 -17.30 -14.14 -16.13
N HIS A 323 -18.58 -14.23 -16.54
CA HIS A 323 -19.62 -13.26 -16.16
C HIS A 323 -20.34 -13.64 -14.85
N LYS A 324 -19.96 -14.75 -14.21
CA LYS A 324 -20.60 -15.26 -12.99
C LYS A 324 -20.13 -14.46 -11.76
N ILE A 325 -21.09 -14.18 -10.87
CA ILE A 325 -20.91 -13.47 -9.58
C ILE A 325 -20.78 -14.49 -8.46
#